data_AF-A0A539E4M6-F1
#
_entry.id   AF-A0A539E4M6-F1
#
_cell.length_a   1.000
_cell.length_b   1.000
_cell.length_c   1.000
_cell.angle_alpha   90.00
_cell.angle_beta   90.00
_cell.angle_gamma   90.00
#
_symmetry.space_group_name_H-M   'P 1'
#
loop_
_entity.id
_entity.type
_entity.pdbx_description
1 polymer ?
#
loop_
_entity_poly.entity_id
_entity_poly.type
_entity_poly.pdbx_seq_one_letter_code
_entity_poly.pdbx_strand_id
1 'polypeptide(L)'
;MRKVGIILAAASLAVAISAPTTSADKGGRRPDIDIQILNVSDWHAQLDPVSGVGGAAVLSAYWKADRLANPNSITLTAGDAYGASPPLSNFFNEVPAVQAMNAMGFSADGLGNHNFDRGIGHLQQMIDTADFPYLSANLDNVDDNVDGVEPYEIFDFGRVQVAVIAVTNPDAPTLVFPGSFGTIEVTDPAEAVREARKEAHSEGADVFIVMAHMGITFIDGNGDPQGPLVDLVKSLKTKDYALVLGDHTDFPFNGVINGLPVMENASKGATYGRVKITVDQNNRKVRGVIVEQVVPLAAAVTPDPAVVAVLQPYRDALGPILNAQVGSATRVIPRTDACGNSAGRTCESLVGNVVADAMRTRNGTDFAITNAGGLRASLTCPTVDAAGDFCPAYTPPPFVITAGQVLTVLPFGNESVTLTIDGAELKTYLENGVSAMPAVSGRYAQVSGLCFTYDISAAPGSRVVGAVRQAADGSCTGAAIDLTAASSYTLATNDFMAAGGDGYPVVTSRTTTRAVMDQDLAGYVTANSPISPAIQGRSACVTTGATACPIVTP
;
A
#
# COMPACT_ATOMS: atom_id res chain seq x y z
N MET A 1 81.82 -7.47 60.19
CA MET A 1 81.98 -8.78 60.85
C MET A 1 80.82 -9.00 61.82
N ARG A 2 80.34 -10.24 61.88
CA ARG A 2 79.25 -10.81 62.71
C ARG A 2 77.80 -10.52 62.28
N LYS A 3 77.30 -11.52 61.54
CA LYS A 3 75.90 -11.85 61.26
C LYS A 3 75.15 -12.19 62.56
N VAL A 4 73.90 -11.77 62.67
CA VAL A 4 72.84 -12.49 63.38
C VAL A 4 71.59 -12.42 62.51
N GLY A 5 71.15 -13.58 62.02
CA GLY A 5 69.91 -13.73 61.28
C GLY A 5 68.75 -13.99 62.25
N ILE A 6 67.62 -13.36 61.99
CA ILE A 6 66.34 -13.68 62.63
C ILE A 6 65.41 -14.15 61.51
N ILE A 7 65.02 -15.41 61.58
CA ILE A 7 64.02 -16.06 60.73
C ILE A 7 62.66 -15.76 61.37
N LEU A 8 61.82 -14.97 60.69
CA LEU A 8 60.40 -14.84 61.03
C LEU A 8 59.62 -15.88 60.23
N ALA A 9 59.01 -16.85 60.94
CA ALA A 9 58.02 -17.75 60.38
C ALA A 9 56.67 -17.02 60.31
N ALA A 10 56.19 -16.72 59.11
CA ALA A 10 54.82 -16.25 58.88
C ALA A 10 53.92 -17.47 58.69
N ALA A 11 52.96 -17.66 59.60
CA ALA A 11 51.90 -18.64 59.48
C ALA A 11 50.86 -18.18 58.45
N SER A 12 50.78 -18.88 57.32
CA SER A 12 49.75 -18.65 56.30
C SER A 12 48.42 -19.23 56.76
N LEU A 13 47.50 -18.37 57.21
CA LEU A 13 46.11 -18.74 57.48
C LEU A 13 45.37 -18.83 56.13
N ALA A 14 45.19 -20.05 55.61
CA ALA A 14 44.38 -20.29 54.42
C ALA A 14 42.89 -20.15 54.78
N VAL A 15 42.31 -18.99 54.47
CA VAL A 15 40.85 -18.81 54.44
C VAL A 15 40.34 -19.46 53.16
N ALA A 16 39.71 -20.63 53.28
CA ALA A 16 38.97 -21.24 52.19
C ALA A 16 37.73 -20.40 51.90
N ILE A 17 37.82 -19.51 50.91
CA ILE A 17 36.65 -18.88 50.30
C ILE A 17 35.98 -19.96 49.46
N SER A 18 34.92 -20.55 50.00
CA SER A 18 34.00 -21.40 49.25
C SER A 18 33.37 -20.56 48.14
N ALA A 19 33.84 -20.75 46.91
CA ALA A 19 33.14 -20.27 45.73
C ALA A 19 31.69 -20.79 45.74
N PRO A 20 30.67 -19.98 45.41
CA PRO A 20 29.34 -20.51 45.22
C PRO A 20 29.41 -21.47 44.03
N THR A 21 29.27 -22.76 44.32
CA THR A 21 29.05 -23.78 43.31
C THR A 21 27.84 -23.37 42.50
N THR A 22 28.05 -23.01 41.24
CA THR A 22 26.98 -22.88 40.25
C THR A 22 26.21 -24.19 40.25
N SER A 23 25.01 -24.18 40.83
CA SER A 23 24.05 -25.27 40.67
C SER A 23 23.89 -25.48 39.17
N ALA A 24 24.26 -26.67 38.69
CA ALA A 24 23.83 -27.14 37.38
C ALA A 24 22.30 -26.96 37.29
N ASP A 25 21.85 -26.26 36.25
CA ASP A 25 20.45 -26.00 35.95
C ASP A 25 19.71 -27.34 35.86
N LYS A 26 19.01 -27.72 36.92
CA LYS A 26 18.27 -28.98 36.99
C LYS A 26 17.03 -28.86 36.11
N GLY A 27 17.15 -29.28 34.84
CA GLY A 27 16.13 -29.95 34.01
C GLY A 27 14.63 -29.68 34.24
N GLY A 28 14.23 -28.44 34.56
CA GLY A 28 12.83 -28.03 34.62
C GLY A 28 12.31 -27.70 33.22
N ARG A 29 11.08 -28.12 32.90
CA ARG A 29 10.41 -27.70 31.65
C ARG A 29 10.34 -26.17 31.63
N ARG A 30 10.94 -25.55 30.61
CA ARG A 30 10.88 -24.09 30.44
C ARG A 30 9.44 -23.68 30.09
N PRO A 31 8.94 -22.55 30.60
CA PRO A 31 7.66 -22.03 30.16
C PRO A 31 7.71 -21.68 28.67
N ASP A 32 6.55 -21.66 28.04
CA ASP A 32 6.41 -21.21 26.66
C ASP A 32 6.80 -19.71 26.57
N ILE A 33 7.28 -19.29 25.40
CA ILE A 33 7.50 -17.86 25.08
C ILE A 33 6.36 -17.36 24.21
N ASP A 34 5.83 -16.18 24.54
CA ASP A 34 4.89 -15.46 23.69
C ASP A 34 5.67 -14.41 22.89
N ILE A 35 5.75 -14.59 21.57
CA ILE A 35 6.37 -13.66 20.62
C ILE A 35 5.26 -12.84 19.97
N GLN A 36 5.42 -11.52 19.94
CA GLN A 36 4.43 -10.59 19.39
C GLN A 36 4.89 -10.01 18.05
N ILE A 37 3.98 -10.01 17.09
CA ILE A 37 4.15 -9.35 15.80
C ILE A 37 3.16 -8.20 15.73
N LEU A 38 3.67 -6.99 15.58
CA LEU A 38 2.87 -5.81 15.24
C LEU A 38 2.99 -5.59 13.73
N ASN A 39 1.87 -5.46 13.02
CA ASN A 39 1.92 -5.36 11.57
C ASN A 39 0.94 -4.33 11.00
N VAL A 40 1.35 -3.59 9.98
CA VAL A 40 0.46 -2.79 9.12
C VAL A 40 0.62 -3.25 7.68
N SER A 41 -0.45 -3.06 6.90
CA SER A 41 -0.49 -3.29 5.46
C SER A 41 -0.71 -1.95 4.74
N ASP A 42 -0.14 -1.78 3.55
CA ASP A 42 -0.34 -0.67 2.62
C ASP A 42 -0.35 0.68 3.33
N TRP A 43 0.67 0.94 4.15
CA TRP A 43 0.65 2.13 5.00
C TRP A 43 0.72 3.41 4.16
N HIS A 44 1.36 3.35 2.99
CA HIS A 44 1.49 4.43 2.00
C HIS A 44 1.92 5.76 2.61
N ALA A 45 2.79 5.72 3.61
CA ALA A 45 3.22 6.88 4.36
C ALA A 45 2.05 7.77 4.84
N GLN A 46 0.95 7.14 5.28
CA GLN A 46 -0.16 7.86 5.91
C GLN A 46 0.27 8.31 7.31
N LEU A 47 1.08 9.37 7.33
CA LEU A 47 1.70 9.95 8.52
C LEU A 47 0.69 10.56 9.48
N ASP A 48 -0.37 11.15 8.93
CA ASP A 48 -1.44 11.77 9.70
C ASP A 48 -2.68 10.87 9.76
N PRO A 49 -3.45 10.91 10.86
CA PRO A 49 -4.69 10.14 10.98
C PRO A 49 -5.69 10.50 9.89
N VAL A 50 -6.39 9.51 9.34
CA VAL A 50 -7.53 9.72 8.44
C VAL A 50 -8.81 9.52 9.24
N SER A 51 -9.67 10.53 9.28
CA SER A 51 -10.92 10.49 10.06
C SER A 51 -10.71 10.11 11.54
N GLY A 52 -9.58 10.52 12.14
CA GLY A 52 -9.23 10.23 13.53
C GLY A 52 -8.68 8.83 13.80
N VAL A 53 -8.32 8.06 12.76
CA VAL A 53 -7.76 6.71 12.87
C VAL A 53 -6.37 6.66 12.23
N GLY A 54 -5.45 5.92 12.85
CA GLY A 54 -4.11 5.69 12.29
C GLY A 54 -3.19 6.90 12.46
N GLY A 55 -2.23 7.04 11.55
CA GLY A 55 -1.16 8.03 11.64
C GLY A 55 0.05 7.56 12.46
N ALA A 56 1.24 7.98 12.05
CA ALA A 56 2.53 7.50 12.57
C ALA A 56 2.62 7.63 14.10
N ALA A 57 2.32 8.82 14.63
CA ALA A 57 2.46 9.11 16.06
C ALA A 57 1.41 8.38 16.92
N VAL A 58 0.21 8.14 16.39
CA VAL A 58 -0.84 7.38 17.08
C VAL A 58 -0.48 5.90 17.10
N LEU A 59 -0.14 5.33 15.95
CA LEU A 59 0.34 3.94 15.83
C LEU A 59 1.52 3.68 16.76
N SER A 60 2.52 4.58 16.79
CA SER A 60 3.67 4.48 17.68
C SER A 60 3.26 4.42 19.16
N ALA A 61 2.28 5.22 19.59
CA ALA A 61 1.80 5.22 20.97
C ALA A 61 1.14 3.89 21.35
N TYR A 62 0.31 3.33 20.45
CA TYR A 62 -0.28 2.00 20.61
C TYR A 62 0.81 0.91 20.69
N TRP A 63 1.77 0.93 19.76
CA TRP A 63 2.83 -0.07 19.72
C TRP A 63 3.80 0.01 20.88
N LYS A 64 4.08 1.21 21.41
CA LYS A 64 4.85 1.37 22.66
C LYS A 64 4.14 0.71 23.84
N ALA A 65 2.81 0.85 23.95
CA ALA A 65 2.04 0.15 24.97
C ALA A 65 2.07 -1.38 24.77
N ASP A 66 1.96 -1.83 23.52
CA ASP A 66 2.01 -3.26 23.17
C ASP A 66 3.37 -3.89 23.45
N ARG A 67 4.47 -3.19 23.13
CA ARG A 67 5.84 -3.62 23.42
C ARG A 67 6.13 -3.62 24.92
N LEU A 68 5.53 -2.70 25.68
CA LEU A 68 5.64 -2.70 27.14
C LEU A 68 4.92 -3.92 27.76
N ALA A 69 3.77 -4.30 27.20
CA ALA A 69 3.03 -5.48 27.64
C ALA A 69 3.71 -6.81 27.24
N ASN A 70 4.34 -6.85 26.06
CA ASN A 70 5.17 -7.98 25.62
C ASN A 70 6.51 -7.49 25.03
N PRO A 71 7.63 -7.61 25.76
CA PRO A 71 8.93 -7.16 25.26
C PRO A 71 9.49 -8.02 24.12
N ASN A 72 8.97 -9.23 23.89
CA ASN A 72 9.35 -10.08 22.75
C ASN A 72 8.56 -9.67 21.50
N SER A 73 8.72 -8.41 21.08
CA SER A 73 7.95 -7.82 20.00
C SER A 73 8.82 -7.41 18.83
N ILE A 74 8.36 -7.68 17.61
CA ILE A 74 8.86 -7.08 16.37
C ILE A 74 7.73 -6.38 15.62
N THR A 75 8.08 -5.41 14.79
CA THR A 75 7.13 -4.62 14.02
C THR A 75 7.46 -4.70 12.54
N LEU A 76 6.47 -5.12 11.75
CA LEU A 76 6.64 -5.57 10.39
C LEU A 76 5.66 -4.88 9.45
N THR A 77 6.04 -4.66 8.21
CA THR A 77 5.11 -4.36 7.12
C THR A 77 5.60 -5.05 5.86
N ALA A 78 4.69 -5.42 4.96
CA ALA A 78 5.00 -6.30 3.84
C ALA A 78 5.16 -5.49 2.55
N GLY A 79 5.74 -4.29 2.61
CA GLY A 79 5.85 -3.39 1.47
C GLY A 79 4.81 -2.27 1.45
N ASP A 80 4.95 -1.36 0.50
CA ASP A 80 4.12 -0.16 0.33
C ASP A 80 3.98 0.65 1.64
N ALA A 81 5.00 0.61 2.50
CA ALA A 81 5.09 1.47 3.67
C ALA A 81 5.18 2.95 3.28
N TYR A 82 5.73 3.22 2.11
CA TYR A 82 5.70 4.48 1.36
C TYR A 82 5.36 4.18 -0.11
N GLY A 83 5.37 5.21 -0.96
CA GLY A 83 4.87 5.14 -2.34
C GLY A 83 3.36 5.34 -2.37
N ALA A 84 2.85 5.88 -3.48
CA ALA A 84 1.51 6.50 -3.54
C ALA A 84 1.22 7.47 -2.36
N SER A 85 2.28 8.09 -1.83
CA SER A 85 2.27 8.76 -0.53
C SER A 85 1.41 10.03 -0.50
N PRO A 86 0.73 10.35 0.62
CA PRO A 86 0.14 11.66 0.86
C PRO A 86 1.18 12.79 0.82
N PRO A 87 0.73 14.06 0.64
CA PRO A 87 1.62 15.19 0.38
C PRO A 87 2.68 15.43 1.46
N LEU A 88 2.39 15.17 2.74
CA LEU A 88 3.36 15.38 3.83
C LEU A 88 4.63 14.53 3.67
N SER A 89 4.49 13.34 3.09
CA SER A 89 5.62 12.45 2.78
C SER A 89 6.13 12.68 1.36
N ASN A 90 5.23 12.71 0.38
CA ASN A 90 5.56 12.75 -1.04
C ASN A 90 6.40 13.97 -1.46
N PHE A 91 6.13 15.14 -0.87
CA PHE A 91 6.83 16.38 -1.22
C PHE A 91 8.32 16.36 -0.83
N PHE A 92 8.67 15.54 0.16
CA PHE A 92 10.04 15.38 0.64
C PHE A 92 10.66 14.06 0.21
N ASN A 93 10.20 13.51 -0.93
CA ASN A 93 10.67 12.24 -1.46
C ASN A 93 10.63 11.14 -0.39
N GLU A 94 9.56 11.08 0.40
CA GLU A 94 9.26 9.96 1.31
C GLU A 94 10.23 9.75 2.47
N VAL A 95 11.28 10.58 2.57
CA VAL A 95 12.20 10.65 3.71
C VAL A 95 11.46 10.78 5.06
N PRO A 96 10.40 11.61 5.21
CA PRO A 96 9.66 11.68 6.46
C PRO A 96 8.99 10.36 6.86
N ALA A 97 8.62 9.52 5.88
CA ALA A 97 8.04 8.21 6.13
C ALA A 97 9.05 7.27 6.78
N VAL A 98 10.23 7.11 6.17
CA VAL A 98 11.29 6.24 6.70
C VAL A 98 11.79 6.76 8.06
N GLN A 99 11.95 8.08 8.22
CA GLN A 99 12.31 8.66 9.52
C GLN A 99 11.25 8.42 10.59
N ALA A 100 9.96 8.47 10.23
CA ALA A 100 8.88 8.11 11.15
C ALA A 100 8.93 6.61 11.49
N MET A 101 9.18 5.73 10.51
CA MET A 101 9.31 4.29 10.74
C MET A 101 10.48 3.96 11.70
N ASN A 102 11.63 4.61 11.54
CA ASN A 102 12.75 4.50 12.47
C ASN A 102 12.31 4.89 13.90
N ALA A 103 11.64 6.05 14.05
CA ALA A 103 11.15 6.52 15.35
C ALA A 103 10.03 5.64 15.94
N MET A 104 9.25 4.97 15.10
CA MET A 104 8.20 4.01 15.47
C MET A 104 8.77 2.65 15.88
N GLY A 105 10.03 2.36 15.55
CA GLY A 105 10.71 1.10 15.85
C GLY A 105 10.26 -0.06 14.96
N PHE A 106 10.19 0.17 13.65
CA PHE A 106 10.06 -0.94 12.69
C PHE A 106 11.26 -1.88 12.78
N SER A 107 11.00 -3.17 12.56
CA SER A 107 12.00 -4.25 12.65
C SER A 107 12.39 -4.79 11.27
N ALA A 108 11.48 -4.73 10.29
CA ALA A 108 11.75 -4.99 8.87
C ALA A 108 10.58 -4.45 8.02
N ASP A 109 10.87 -4.18 6.75
CA ASP A 109 9.88 -3.87 5.72
C ASP A 109 10.06 -4.82 4.53
N GLY A 110 8.97 -5.33 3.98
CA GLY A 110 8.98 -5.99 2.67
C GLY A 110 9.14 -4.97 1.54
N LEU A 111 9.29 -5.45 0.30
CA LEU A 111 9.14 -4.61 -0.87
C LEU A 111 7.81 -4.90 -1.57
N GLY A 112 6.97 -3.87 -1.67
CA GLY A 112 5.78 -3.84 -2.51
C GLY A 112 6.03 -3.07 -3.79
N ASN A 113 5.02 -3.00 -4.67
CA ASN A 113 5.20 -2.30 -5.95
C ASN A 113 5.49 -0.80 -5.76
N HIS A 114 4.85 -0.12 -4.81
CA HIS A 114 4.97 1.33 -4.66
C HIS A 114 6.34 1.75 -4.07
N ASN A 115 7.12 0.82 -3.50
CA ASN A 115 8.54 1.06 -3.20
C ASN A 115 9.36 1.41 -4.47
N PHE A 116 8.91 0.99 -5.66
CA PHE A 116 9.56 1.24 -6.95
C PHE A 116 8.94 2.42 -7.73
N ASP A 117 7.96 3.15 -7.17
CA ASP A 117 7.29 4.27 -7.88
C ASP A 117 8.28 5.27 -8.50
N ARG A 118 9.36 5.56 -7.78
CA ARG A 118 10.39 6.55 -8.13
C ARG A 118 11.69 5.91 -8.63
N GLY A 119 11.69 4.61 -8.88
CA GLY A 119 12.81 3.84 -9.41
C GLY A 119 13.90 3.48 -8.38
N ILE A 120 14.85 2.65 -8.81
CA ILE A 120 15.89 2.02 -7.96
C ILE A 120 16.77 3.03 -7.20
N GLY A 121 17.07 4.20 -7.77
CA GLY A 121 17.90 5.20 -7.09
C GLY A 121 17.21 5.82 -5.87
N HIS A 122 15.89 6.02 -5.94
CA HIS A 122 15.09 6.47 -4.82
C HIS A 122 14.91 5.36 -3.77
N LEU A 123 14.70 4.12 -4.22
CA LEU A 123 14.65 2.95 -3.33
C LEU A 123 15.96 2.83 -2.52
N GLN A 124 17.13 2.95 -3.15
CA GLN A 124 18.41 2.95 -2.43
C GLN A 124 18.47 4.06 -1.38
N GLN A 125 18.00 5.27 -1.70
CA GLN A 125 17.96 6.37 -0.73
C GLN A 125 17.11 6.03 0.49
N MET A 126 15.97 5.34 0.30
CA MET A 126 15.11 4.91 1.41
C MET A 126 15.79 3.81 2.24
N ILE A 127 16.45 2.84 1.59
CA ILE A 127 17.24 1.79 2.26
C ILE A 127 18.33 2.43 3.13
N ASP A 128 19.11 3.38 2.59
CA ASP A 128 20.17 4.08 3.31
C ASP A 128 19.67 4.91 4.50
N THR A 129 18.39 5.30 4.48
CA THR A 129 17.74 6.09 5.54
C THR A 129 17.18 5.22 6.66
N ALA A 130 16.90 3.94 6.38
CA ALA A 130 16.22 3.04 7.32
C ALA A 130 17.16 2.50 8.39
N ASP A 131 16.66 2.39 9.63
CA ASP A 131 17.33 1.70 10.73
C ASP A 131 16.93 0.20 10.81
N PHE A 132 16.27 -0.30 9.77
CA PHE A 132 15.74 -1.65 9.64
C PHE A 132 16.00 -2.20 8.23
N PRO A 133 16.10 -3.53 8.06
CA PRO A 133 16.32 -4.14 6.75
C PRO A 133 15.07 -4.10 5.87
N TYR A 134 15.30 -4.00 4.56
CA TYR A 134 14.31 -4.29 3.53
C TYR A 134 14.43 -5.74 3.08
N LEU A 135 13.29 -6.40 2.88
CA LEU A 135 13.23 -7.83 2.58
C LEU A 135 12.48 -8.11 1.28
N SER A 136 13.02 -8.97 0.41
CA SER A 136 12.29 -9.63 -0.67
C SER A 136 13.06 -10.81 -1.25
N ALA A 137 12.49 -12.01 -1.19
CA ALA A 137 13.12 -13.25 -1.63
C ALA A 137 12.93 -13.55 -3.12
N ASN A 138 11.99 -12.88 -3.80
CA ASN A 138 11.61 -13.19 -5.18
C ASN A 138 12.04 -12.09 -6.18
N LEU A 139 13.21 -11.49 -5.97
CA LEU A 139 13.80 -10.49 -6.86
C LEU A 139 15.15 -11.00 -7.40
N ASP A 140 15.19 -11.38 -8.67
CA ASP A 140 16.44 -11.65 -9.37
C ASP A 140 17.13 -10.33 -9.74
N ASN A 141 18.47 -10.36 -9.81
CA ASN A 141 19.34 -9.21 -10.09
C ASN A 141 19.16 -8.02 -9.12
N VAL A 142 18.64 -8.23 -7.91
CA VAL A 142 18.45 -7.16 -6.92
C VAL A 142 19.77 -6.48 -6.56
N ASP A 143 20.83 -7.27 -6.32
CA ASP A 143 22.18 -6.77 -5.97
C ASP A 143 22.88 -6.01 -7.11
N ASP A 144 22.44 -6.17 -8.36
CA ASP A 144 22.95 -5.38 -9.49
C ASP A 144 22.36 -3.96 -9.51
N ASN A 145 21.29 -3.72 -8.74
CA ASN A 145 20.50 -2.48 -8.79
C ASN A 145 20.49 -1.72 -7.46
N VAL A 146 20.41 -2.43 -6.33
CA VAL A 146 20.36 -1.86 -4.97
C VAL A 146 21.13 -2.74 -4.00
N ASP A 147 21.72 -2.12 -2.98
CA ASP A 147 22.35 -2.79 -1.83
C ASP A 147 21.38 -2.84 -0.65
N GLY A 148 21.46 -3.87 0.20
CA GLY A 148 20.76 -3.93 1.49
C GLY A 148 19.33 -4.47 1.43
N VAL A 149 19.02 -5.29 0.42
CA VAL A 149 17.76 -6.07 0.35
C VAL A 149 18.10 -7.54 0.54
N GLU A 150 17.52 -8.16 1.57
CA GLU A 150 17.77 -9.57 1.90
C GLU A 150 16.52 -10.43 1.66
N PRO A 151 16.63 -11.74 1.41
CA PRO A 151 15.45 -12.59 1.23
C PRO A 151 14.64 -12.76 2.53
N TYR A 152 15.31 -12.71 3.69
CA TYR A 152 14.73 -12.86 5.01
C TYR A 152 15.61 -12.25 6.11
N GLU A 153 15.05 -12.08 7.30
CA GLU A 153 15.77 -11.72 8.52
C GLU A 153 15.46 -12.72 9.65
N ILE A 154 16.45 -13.09 10.46
CA ILE A 154 16.29 -13.99 11.61
C ILE A 154 16.35 -13.19 12.92
N PHE A 155 15.22 -13.11 13.62
CA PHE A 155 15.11 -12.43 14.91
C PHE A 155 15.35 -13.39 16.08
N ASP A 156 16.23 -13.00 17.00
CA ASP A 156 16.60 -13.77 18.19
C ASP A 156 15.66 -13.47 19.38
N PHE A 157 14.90 -14.48 19.81
CA PHE A 157 14.12 -14.46 21.06
C PHE A 157 14.68 -15.45 22.09
N GLY A 158 16.01 -15.48 22.21
CA GLY A 158 16.78 -16.33 23.10
C GLY A 158 16.96 -17.74 22.54
N ARG A 159 16.10 -18.68 22.95
CA ARG A 159 16.19 -20.08 22.47
C ARG A 159 15.36 -20.35 21.23
N VAL A 160 14.61 -19.36 20.76
CA VAL A 160 13.75 -19.47 19.59
C VAL A 160 14.21 -18.43 18.58
N GLN A 161 14.57 -18.89 17.39
CA GLN A 161 14.91 -18.05 16.25
C GLN A 161 13.70 -17.94 15.31
N VAL A 162 13.29 -16.72 14.97
CA VAL A 162 12.14 -16.46 14.09
C VAL A 162 12.61 -15.86 12.78
N ALA A 163 12.47 -16.59 11.67
CA ALA A 163 12.72 -16.06 10.35
C ALA A 163 11.47 -15.35 9.80
N VAL A 164 11.66 -14.14 9.30
CA VAL A 164 10.66 -13.39 8.54
C VAL A 164 11.12 -13.36 7.08
N ILE A 165 10.36 -13.98 6.19
CA ILE A 165 10.63 -14.07 4.75
C ILE A 165 9.66 -13.12 4.05
N ALA A 166 10.13 -12.30 3.10
CA ALA A 166 9.27 -11.39 2.36
C ALA A 166 9.21 -11.72 0.87
N VAL A 167 8.11 -11.40 0.18
CA VAL A 167 8.00 -11.45 -1.29
C VAL A 167 7.22 -10.27 -1.84
N THR A 168 7.67 -9.74 -2.97
CA THR A 168 7.04 -8.68 -3.78
C THR A 168 5.97 -9.28 -4.71
N ASN A 169 4.87 -8.54 -4.95
CA ASN A 169 3.83 -8.97 -5.87
C ASN A 169 4.36 -9.21 -7.30
N PRO A 170 3.97 -10.32 -7.95
CA PRO A 170 4.37 -10.61 -9.34
C PRO A 170 3.94 -9.58 -10.38
N ASP A 171 2.87 -8.81 -10.14
CA ASP A 171 2.37 -7.79 -11.07
C ASP A 171 3.01 -6.41 -10.87
N ALA A 172 3.91 -6.24 -9.89
CA ALA A 172 4.57 -4.97 -9.58
C ALA A 172 5.17 -4.26 -10.80
N PRO A 173 5.86 -4.94 -11.75
CA PRO A 173 6.41 -4.27 -12.93
C PRO A 173 5.38 -3.59 -13.84
N THR A 174 4.10 -3.97 -13.72
CA THR A 174 2.99 -3.39 -14.48
C THR A 174 2.29 -2.24 -13.76
N LEU A 175 2.57 -2.06 -12.48
CA LEU A 175 1.88 -1.11 -11.58
C LEU A 175 2.69 0.16 -11.30
N VAL A 176 3.97 0.17 -11.69
CA VAL A 176 4.84 1.35 -11.61
C VAL A 176 5.25 1.81 -13.00
N PHE A 177 5.92 2.96 -13.07
CA PHE A 177 6.41 3.47 -14.35
C PHE A 177 7.34 2.43 -15.02
N PRO A 178 7.13 2.08 -16.30
CA PRO A 178 7.97 1.10 -16.98
C PRO A 178 9.46 1.48 -16.93
N GLY A 179 10.29 0.55 -16.48
CA GLY A 179 11.73 0.75 -16.26
C GLY A 179 12.13 1.10 -14.82
N SER A 180 11.17 1.36 -13.92
CA SER A 180 11.45 1.63 -12.50
C SER A 180 12.21 0.51 -11.77
N PHE A 181 12.11 -0.73 -12.25
CA PHE A 181 12.80 -1.89 -11.70
C PHE A 181 14.28 -2.01 -12.13
N GLY A 182 14.77 -1.19 -13.06
CA GLY A 182 16.10 -1.40 -13.63
C GLY A 182 16.20 -2.77 -14.31
N THR A 183 17.12 -3.62 -13.86
CA THR A 183 17.25 -5.02 -14.35
C THR A 183 16.65 -6.06 -13.40
N ILE A 184 15.96 -5.62 -12.33
CA ILE A 184 15.32 -6.52 -11.37
C ILE A 184 14.18 -7.27 -12.06
N GLU A 185 14.12 -8.59 -11.84
CA GLU A 185 13.03 -9.46 -12.32
C GLU A 185 12.29 -10.10 -11.14
N VAL A 186 10.96 -9.98 -11.12
CA VAL A 186 10.14 -10.60 -10.07
C VAL A 186 9.88 -12.06 -10.41
N THR A 187 10.31 -12.97 -9.54
CA THR A 187 10.20 -14.44 -9.73
C THR A 187 8.99 -15.04 -9.00
N ASP A 188 8.78 -16.35 -9.16
CA ASP A 188 7.67 -17.06 -8.52
C ASP A 188 7.76 -16.97 -6.98
N PRO A 189 6.76 -16.36 -6.30
CA PRO A 189 6.84 -16.12 -4.86
C PRO A 189 6.79 -17.42 -4.05
N ALA A 190 6.14 -18.47 -4.55
CA ALA A 190 6.03 -19.73 -3.83
C ALA A 190 7.37 -20.49 -3.82
N GLU A 191 8.11 -20.46 -4.92
CA GLU A 191 9.47 -21.00 -5.02
C GLU A 191 10.44 -20.23 -4.14
N ALA A 192 10.46 -18.90 -4.26
CA ALA A 192 11.29 -18.03 -3.44
C ALA A 192 11.08 -18.25 -1.93
N VAL A 193 9.82 -18.30 -1.46
CA VAL A 193 9.50 -18.56 -0.05
C VAL A 193 10.04 -19.92 0.42
N ARG A 194 9.97 -20.97 -0.42
CA ARG A 194 10.46 -22.31 -0.06
C ARG A 194 11.99 -22.35 0.07
N GLU A 195 12.71 -21.70 -0.85
CA GLU A 195 14.17 -21.68 -0.80
C GLU A 195 14.67 -20.79 0.34
N ALA A 196 14.13 -19.58 0.52
CA ALA A 196 14.45 -18.71 1.66
C ALA A 196 14.21 -19.40 3.01
N ARG A 197 13.08 -20.13 3.14
CA ARG A 197 12.80 -20.92 4.35
C ARG A 197 13.83 -22.01 4.60
N LYS A 198 14.25 -22.71 3.55
CA LYS A 198 15.26 -23.78 3.64
C LYS A 198 16.61 -23.22 4.08
N GLU A 199 17.00 -22.07 3.54
CA GLU A 199 18.21 -21.34 3.90
C GLU A 199 18.17 -20.87 5.36
N ALA A 200 17.13 -20.11 5.74
CA ALA A 200 16.93 -19.64 7.10
C ALA A 200 16.89 -20.79 8.13
N HIS A 201 16.28 -21.93 7.76
CA HIS A 201 16.29 -23.11 8.62
C HIS A 201 17.70 -23.68 8.82
N SER A 202 18.54 -23.66 7.78
CA SER A 202 19.94 -24.11 7.86
C SER A 202 20.80 -23.20 8.75
N GLU A 203 20.41 -21.93 8.88
CA GLU A 203 21.02 -20.94 9.77
C GLU A 203 20.49 -21.00 11.21
N GLY A 204 19.49 -21.84 11.46
CA GLY A 204 19.00 -22.13 12.81
C GLY A 204 17.62 -21.58 13.13
N ALA A 205 16.88 -21.03 12.15
CA ALA A 205 15.50 -20.60 12.34
C ALA A 205 14.58 -21.77 12.75
N ASP A 206 13.74 -21.52 13.75
CA ASP A 206 12.78 -22.48 14.30
C ASP A 206 11.34 -22.19 13.86
N VAL A 207 10.99 -20.91 13.75
CA VAL A 207 9.66 -20.41 13.42
C VAL A 207 9.76 -19.55 12.17
N PHE A 208 8.81 -19.71 11.24
CA PHE A 208 8.83 -19.02 9.95
C PHE A 208 7.55 -18.21 9.76
N ILE A 209 7.71 -16.93 9.45
CA ILE A 209 6.64 -15.99 9.10
C ILE A 209 6.87 -15.56 7.66
N VAL A 210 5.80 -15.50 6.86
CA VAL A 210 5.86 -14.96 5.50
C VAL A 210 5.16 -13.61 5.48
N MET A 211 5.85 -12.59 5.00
CA MET A 211 5.29 -11.32 4.56
C MET A 211 5.13 -11.40 3.03
N ALA A 212 3.91 -11.29 2.53
CA ALA A 212 3.68 -11.26 1.10
C ALA A 212 3.02 -9.94 0.77
N HIS A 213 3.63 -9.16 -0.13
CA HIS A 213 2.97 -8.01 -0.75
C HIS A 213 1.93 -8.50 -1.76
N MET A 214 0.99 -9.32 -1.31
CA MET A 214 -0.04 -9.99 -2.09
C MET A 214 -1.26 -10.07 -1.19
N GLY A 215 -2.45 -9.95 -1.77
CA GLY A 215 -3.65 -9.79 -0.96
C GLY A 215 -4.84 -10.64 -1.36
N ILE A 216 -5.91 -10.51 -0.58
CA ILE A 216 -7.22 -11.11 -0.82
C ILE A 216 -8.07 -10.13 -1.62
N THR A 217 -8.68 -10.59 -2.70
CA THR A 217 -9.43 -9.69 -3.59
C THR A 217 -10.93 -9.72 -3.30
N PHE A 218 -11.48 -10.84 -2.81
CA PHE A 218 -12.88 -10.98 -2.42
C PHE A 218 -13.12 -12.27 -1.62
N ILE A 219 -14.32 -12.39 -1.03
CA ILE A 219 -14.87 -13.64 -0.49
C ILE A 219 -15.95 -14.16 -1.44
N ASP A 220 -15.88 -15.43 -1.82
CA ASP A 220 -16.86 -16.03 -2.73
C ASP A 220 -18.19 -16.38 -2.05
N GLY A 221 -19.15 -16.91 -2.83
CA GLY A 221 -20.48 -17.27 -2.33
C GLY A 221 -20.50 -18.41 -1.30
N ASN A 222 -19.40 -19.16 -1.13
CA ASN A 222 -19.26 -20.20 -0.11
C ASN A 222 -18.61 -19.67 1.18
N GLY A 223 -18.15 -18.41 1.19
CA GLY A 223 -17.39 -17.84 2.29
C GLY A 223 -15.89 -18.06 2.20
N ASP A 224 -15.38 -18.59 1.08
CA ASP A 224 -13.95 -18.85 0.89
C ASP A 224 -13.24 -17.59 0.35
N PRO A 225 -12.09 -17.18 0.94
CA PRO A 225 -11.32 -16.08 0.41
C PRO A 225 -10.67 -16.45 -0.92
N GLN A 226 -10.55 -15.47 -1.81
CA GLN A 226 -9.92 -15.58 -3.12
C GLN A 226 -8.90 -14.47 -3.31
N GLY A 227 -7.85 -14.71 -4.10
CA GLY A 227 -6.84 -13.72 -4.43
C GLY A 227 -5.42 -14.29 -4.43
N PRO A 228 -4.43 -13.53 -4.92
CA PRO A 228 -3.04 -13.99 -5.04
C PRO A 228 -2.44 -14.49 -3.72
N LEU A 229 -2.79 -13.88 -2.59
CA LEU A 229 -2.35 -14.36 -1.27
C LEU A 229 -2.85 -15.77 -0.95
N VAL A 230 -4.11 -16.04 -1.31
CA VAL A 230 -4.74 -17.35 -1.10
C VAL A 230 -4.05 -18.41 -1.96
N ASP A 231 -3.73 -18.07 -3.21
CA ASP A 231 -3.04 -18.96 -4.13
C ASP A 231 -1.62 -19.28 -3.63
N LEU A 232 -0.89 -18.27 -3.14
CA LEU A 232 0.40 -18.47 -2.48
C LEU A 232 0.24 -19.45 -1.30
N VAL A 233 -0.67 -19.18 -0.35
CA VAL A 233 -0.85 -20.03 0.84
C VAL A 233 -1.22 -21.47 0.48
N LYS A 234 -2.06 -21.69 -0.53
CA LYS A 234 -2.45 -23.03 -1.02
C LYS A 234 -1.27 -23.78 -1.65
N SER A 235 -0.31 -23.07 -2.24
CA SER A 235 0.89 -23.67 -2.83
C SER A 235 1.96 -24.06 -1.79
N LEU A 236 1.90 -23.49 -0.58
CA LEU A 236 2.85 -23.74 0.50
C LEU A 236 2.50 -25.02 1.28
N LYS A 237 3.53 -25.66 1.84
CA LYS A 237 3.37 -26.69 2.87
C LYS A 237 3.04 -26.00 4.20
N THR A 238 1.77 -25.66 4.41
CA THR A 238 1.31 -24.79 5.50
C THR A 238 1.82 -25.13 6.90
N LYS A 239 2.02 -26.41 7.21
CA LYS A 239 2.60 -26.87 8.50
C LYS A 239 4.04 -26.40 8.77
N ASP A 240 4.73 -25.90 7.75
CA ASP A 240 6.13 -25.47 7.82
C ASP A 240 6.26 -23.99 8.20
N TYR A 241 5.14 -23.25 8.29
CA TYR A 241 5.05 -21.83 8.59
C TYR A 241 4.08 -21.58 9.75
N ALA A 242 4.29 -20.49 10.49
CA ALA A 242 3.46 -20.11 11.63
C ALA A 242 2.35 -19.11 11.27
N LEU A 243 2.65 -18.21 10.33
CA LEU A 243 1.81 -17.05 10.00
C LEU A 243 2.14 -16.56 8.58
N VAL A 244 1.12 -16.10 7.87
CA VAL A 244 1.27 -15.27 6.66
C VAL A 244 0.61 -13.91 6.87
N LEU A 245 1.37 -12.86 6.60
CA LEU A 245 0.94 -11.47 6.60
C LEU A 245 0.80 -11.04 5.13
N GLY A 246 -0.41 -10.71 4.72
CA GLY A 246 -0.75 -10.16 3.41
C GLY A 246 -0.76 -8.64 3.37
N ASP A 247 -0.87 -8.12 2.16
CA ASP A 247 -0.81 -6.70 1.83
C ASP A 247 -1.47 -6.42 0.47
N HIS A 248 -1.21 -5.25 -0.14
CA HIS A 248 -1.48 -4.89 -1.54
C HIS A 248 -2.94 -4.56 -1.91
N THR A 249 -3.92 -5.20 -1.27
CA THR A 249 -5.32 -5.16 -1.74
C THR A 249 -6.28 -4.33 -0.91
N ASP A 250 -5.84 -3.73 0.21
CA ASP A 250 -6.71 -3.04 1.19
C ASP A 250 -7.90 -3.92 1.65
N PHE A 251 -7.72 -5.24 1.70
CA PHE A 251 -8.78 -6.17 2.04
C PHE A 251 -8.57 -6.72 3.45
N PRO A 252 -9.23 -6.15 4.48
CA PRO A 252 -9.05 -6.61 5.85
C PRO A 252 -9.51 -8.06 5.99
N PHE A 253 -8.59 -8.93 6.35
CA PHE A 253 -8.84 -10.35 6.54
C PHE A 253 -8.13 -10.87 7.79
N ASN A 254 -8.80 -11.77 8.51
CA ASN A 254 -8.22 -12.53 9.60
C ASN A 254 -8.88 -13.91 9.61
N GLY A 255 -8.12 -14.93 9.27
CA GLY A 255 -8.66 -16.28 9.15
C GLY A 255 -7.58 -17.35 9.04
N VAL A 256 -8.03 -18.58 8.79
CA VAL A 256 -7.16 -19.73 8.58
C VAL A 256 -7.38 -20.27 7.18
N ILE A 257 -6.32 -20.33 6.39
CA ILE A 257 -6.34 -20.87 5.03
C ILE A 257 -5.48 -22.13 5.02
N ASN A 258 -6.08 -23.28 4.68
CA ASN A 258 -5.38 -24.57 4.64
C ASN A 258 -4.59 -24.89 5.93
N GLY A 259 -5.15 -24.52 7.09
CA GLY A 259 -4.53 -24.73 8.41
C GLY A 259 -3.48 -23.69 8.84
N LEU A 260 -3.16 -22.69 8.00
CA LEU A 260 -2.22 -21.61 8.29
C LEU A 260 -2.99 -20.33 8.67
N PRO A 261 -2.68 -19.69 9.82
CA PRO A 261 -3.16 -18.34 10.10
C PRO A 261 -2.70 -17.34 9.02
N VAL A 262 -3.64 -16.58 8.50
CA VAL A 262 -3.42 -15.55 7.48
C VAL A 262 -4.14 -14.28 7.90
N MET A 263 -3.49 -13.15 7.74
CA MET A 263 -4.11 -11.85 7.96
C MET A 263 -3.64 -10.79 6.97
N GLU A 264 -4.50 -9.81 6.73
CA GLU A 264 -4.21 -8.59 5.96
C GLU A 264 -4.95 -7.44 6.65
N ASN A 265 -4.31 -6.28 6.81
CA ASN A 265 -4.91 -5.12 7.45
C ASN A 265 -5.62 -4.23 6.42
N ALA A 266 -6.59 -3.44 6.89
CA ALA A 266 -7.01 -2.27 6.13
C ALA A 266 -5.82 -1.29 6.00
N SER A 267 -5.66 -0.71 4.82
CA SER A 267 -4.51 0.13 4.45
C SER A 267 -4.41 1.40 5.30
N LYS A 268 -3.32 2.16 5.10
CA LYS A 268 -3.11 3.50 5.66
C LYS A 268 -3.08 3.54 7.20
N GLY A 269 -2.84 2.39 7.81
CA GLY A 269 -2.87 2.23 9.27
C GLY A 269 -4.28 2.35 9.87
N ALA A 270 -5.33 2.14 9.06
CA ALA A 270 -6.72 2.10 9.54
C ALA A 270 -6.94 0.93 10.51
N THR A 271 -6.21 -0.17 10.32
CA THR A 271 -5.99 -1.20 11.32
C THR A 271 -4.51 -1.56 11.42
N TYR A 272 -4.11 -2.16 12.53
CA TYR A 272 -2.86 -2.90 12.63
C TYR A 272 -3.11 -4.27 13.25
N GLY A 273 -2.29 -5.25 12.88
CA GLY A 273 -2.27 -6.58 13.45
C GLY A 273 -1.49 -6.61 14.74
N ARG A 274 -2.08 -7.18 15.79
CA ARG A 274 -1.38 -7.61 17.00
C ARG A 274 -1.47 -9.13 17.07
N VAL A 275 -0.40 -9.80 16.65
CA VAL A 275 -0.32 -11.25 16.63
C VAL A 275 0.50 -11.75 17.79
N LYS A 276 0.05 -12.81 18.44
CA LYS A 276 0.80 -13.52 19.47
C LYS A 276 1.04 -14.96 19.04
N ILE A 277 2.32 -15.33 18.91
CA ILE A 277 2.78 -16.68 18.61
C ILE A 277 3.35 -17.28 19.89
N THR A 278 2.69 -18.29 20.43
CA THR A 278 3.18 -19.03 21.60
C THR A 278 4.07 -20.19 21.14
N VAL A 279 5.31 -20.23 21.60
CA VAL A 279 6.32 -21.23 21.21
C VAL A 279 6.80 -22.01 22.43
N ASP A 280 6.83 -23.34 22.34
CA ASP A 280 7.41 -24.19 23.38
C ASP A 280 8.94 -24.15 23.29
N GLN A 281 9.59 -23.50 24.26
CA GLN A 281 11.04 -23.33 24.27
C GLN A 281 11.83 -24.65 24.38
N ASN A 282 11.20 -25.76 24.75
CA ASN A 282 11.88 -27.03 24.94
C ASN A 282 12.06 -27.78 23.63
N ASN A 283 11.12 -27.65 22.70
CA ASN A 283 11.17 -28.30 21.38
C ASN A 283 11.13 -27.32 20.20
N ARG A 284 11.05 -26.01 20.49
CA ARG A 284 11.07 -24.88 19.54
C ARG A 284 9.93 -24.95 18.52
N LYS A 285 8.78 -25.47 18.93
CA LYS A 285 7.58 -25.59 18.09
C LYS A 285 6.48 -24.62 18.52
N VAL A 286 5.78 -24.06 17.53
CA VAL A 286 4.58 -23.26 17.73
C VAL A 286 3.48 -24.11 18.39
N ARG A 287 2.86 -23.54 19.42
CA ARG A 287 1.73 -24.12 20.18
C ARG A 287 0.40 -23.46 19.82
N GLY A 288 0.43 -22.19 19.46
CA GLY A 288 -0.75 -21.44 19.08
C GLY A 288 -0.39 -20.08 18.51
N VAL A 289 -1.30 -19.56 17.69
CA VAL A 289 -1.23 -18.22 17.11
C VAL A 289 -2.58 -17.57 17.36
N ILE A 290 -2.55 -16.37 17.93
CA ILE A 290 -3.74 -15.53 18.14
C ILE A 290 -3.52 -14.25 17.34
N VAL A 291 -4.46 -13.92 16.47
CA VAL A 291 -4.43 -12.72 15.63
C VAL A 291 -5.55 -11.78 16.07
N GLU A 292 -5.19 -10.55 16.41
CA GLU A 292 -6.11 -9.44 16.68
C GLU A 292 -5.87 -8.34 15.64
N GLN A 293 -6.94 -7.77 15.07
CA GLN A 293 -6.88 -6.54 14.27
C GLN A 293 -7.39 -5.38 15.13
N VAL A 294 -6.56 -4.37 15.33
CA VAL A 294 -6.81 -3.24 16.22
C VAL A 294 -7.05 -2.00 15.37
N VAL A 295 -8.08 -1.22 15.71
CA VAL A 295 -8.32 0.12 15.14
C VAL A 295 -7.63 1.16 16.04
N PRO A 296 -6.56 1.82 15.58
CA PRO A 296 -5.82 2.80 16.38
C PRO A 296 -6.54 4.16 16.38
N LEU A 297 -7.40 4.39 17.36
CA LEU A 297 -8.15 5.64 17.50
C LEU A 297 -7.26 6.74 18.08
N ALA A 298 -7.09 7.85 17.34
CA ALA A 298 -6.28 8.99 17.77
C ALA A 298 -6.77 9.58 19.11
N ALA A 299 -8.09 9.58 19.34
CA ALA A 299 -8.69 10.10 20.58
C ALA A 299 -8.43 9.22 21.82
N ALA A 300 -7.97 7.98 21.65
CA ALA A 300 -7.76 7.04 22.75
C ALA A 300 -6.35 7.07 23.33
N VAL A 301 -5.41 7.76 22.67
CA VAL A 301 -3.99 7.84 23.08
C VAL A 301 -3.47 9.26 22.94
N THR A 302 -2.40 9.56 23.70
CA THR A 302 -1.59 10.74 23.39
C THR A 302 -0.63 10.35 22.26
N PRO A 303 -0.60 11.08 21.12
CA PRO A 303 0.36 10.82 20.05
C PRO A 303 1.80 10.83 20.56
N ASP A 304 2.62 9.93 20.04
CA ASP A 304 4.01 9.79 20.45
C ASP A 304 4.82 11.08 20.19
N PRO A 305 5.32 11.76 21.25
CA PRO A 305 6.00 13.04 21.09
C PRO A 305 7.29 12.93 20.27
N ALA A 306 7.95 11.76 20.24
CA ALA A 306 9.15 11.56 19.43
C ALA A 306 8.83 11.61 17.93
N VAL A 307 7.77 10.91 17.52
CA VAL A 307 7.31 10.90 16.11
C VAL A 307 6.74 12.27 15.72
N VAL A 308 5.99 12.93 16.62
CA VAL A 308 5.53 14.30 16.38
C VAL A 308 6.70 15.24 16.12
N ALA A 309 7.78 15.14 16.90
CA ALA A 309 8.97 15.98 16.72
C ALA A 309 9.69 15.72 15.39
N VAL A 310 9.73 14.45 14.92
CA VAL A 310 10.27 14.10 13.60
C VAL A 310 9.47 14.76 12.47
N LEU A 311 8.14 14.78 12.58
CA LEU A 311 7.26 15.26 11.52
C LEU A 311 7.03 16.78 11.51
N GLN A 312 7.24 17.46 12.64
CA GLN A 312 6.92 18.89 12.78
C GLN A 312 7.61 19.79 11.75
N PRO A 313 8.91 19.67 11.46
CA PRO A 313 9.58 20.53 10.48
C PRO A 313 8.97 20.44 9.07
N TYR A 314 8.54 19.25 8.67
CA TYR A 314 7.90 19.01 7.37
C TYR A 314 6.52 19.65 7.30
N ARG A 315 5.75 19.58 8.39
CA ARG A 315 4.44 20.24 8.49
C ARG A 315 4.56 21.75 8.44
N ASP A 316 5.54 22.32 9.16
CA ASP A 316 5.77 23.77 9.17
C ASP A 316 6.13 24.30 7.77
N ALA A 317 6.91 23.53 7.01
CA ALA A 317 7.29 23.87 5.64
C ALA A 317 6.12 23.79 4.64
N LEU A 318 5.24 22.80 4.77
CA LEU A 318 4.17 22.54 3.80
C LEU A 318 2.83 23.20 4.12
N GLY A 319 2.56 23.53 5.38
CA GLY A 319 1.27 24.11 5.80
C GLY A 319 0.80 25.27 4.91
N PRO A 320 1.64 26.29 4.61
CA PRO A 320 1.24 27.40 3.74
C PRO A 320 0.88 26.99 2.30
N ILE A 321 1.47 25.91 1.79
CA ILE A 321 1.24 25.41 0.43
C ILE A 321 -0.01 24.54 0.40
N LEU A 322 -0.10 23.55 1.27
CA LEU A 322 -1.17 22.54 1.22
C LEU A 322 -2.51 23.11 1.68
N ASN A 323 -2.51 24.08 2.58
CA ASN A 323 -3.73 24.71 3.10
C ASN A 323 -4.36 25.72 2.12
N ALA A 324 -3.66 26.05 1.03
CA ALA A 324 -4.15 27.01 0.06
C ALA A 324 -5.45 26.50 -0.58
N GLN A 325 -6.52 27.30 -0.49
CA GLN A 325 -7.80 26.97 -1.13
C GLN A 325 -7.69 27.12 -2.65
N VAL A 326 -8.05 26.05 -3.37
CA VAL A 326 -8.09 26.02 -4.84
C VAL A 326 -9.50 26.32 -5.36
N GLY A 327 -10.53 25.94 -4.60
CA GLY A 327 -11.92 26.20 -4.92
C GLY A 327 -12.87 25.53 -3.93
N SER A 328 -14.05 25.17 -4.40
CA SER A 328 -15.07 24.51 -3.58
C SER A 328 -16.04 23.66 -4.40
N ALA A 329 -16.85 22.84 -3.73
CA ALA A 329 -17.88 22.01 -4.35
C ALA A 329 -19.23 22.12 -3.63
N THR A 330 -20.35 22.00 -4.33
CA THR A 330 -21.70 21.99 -3.72
C THR A 330 -22.04 20.67 -3.03
N ARG A 331 -21.22 19.63 -3.25
CA ARG A 331 -21.35 18.29 -2.65
C ARG A 331 -19.98 17.70 -2.33
N VAL A 332 -19.95 16.69 -1.45
CA VAL A 332 -18.75 15.87 -1.19
C VAL A 332 -18.34 15.13 -2.46
N ILE A 333 -17.04 15.05 -2.72
CA ILE A 333 -16.45 14.32 -3.85
C ILE A 333 -15.54 13.23 -3.27
N PRO A 334 -16.11 12.06 -2.91
CA PRO A 334 -15.34 10.98 -2.33
C PRO A 334 -14.51 10.24 -3.39
N ARG A 335 -13.50 9.48 -2.92
CA ARG A 335 -12.81 8.48 -3.74
C ARG A 335 -13.72 7.34 -4.16
N THR A 336 -14.58 6.90 -3.24
CA THR A 336 -15.51 5.77 -3.41
C THR A 336 -16.28 5.89 -4.71
N ASP A 337 -16.36 4.81 -5.46
CA ASP A 337 -17.16 4.78 -6.69
C ASP A 337 -18.66 4.59 -6.41
N ALA A 338 -19.46 4.72 -7.46
CA ALA A 338 -20.91 4.60 -7.39
C ALA A 338 -21.38 3.19 -7.00
N CYS A 339 -20.51 2.20 -6.89
CA CYS A 339 -20.84 0.83 -6.47
C CYS A 339 -20.38 0.52 -5.04
N GLY A 340 -19.92 1.53 -4.31
CA GLY A 340 -19.55 1.44 -2.90
C GLY A 340 -18.14 0.91 -2.66
N ASN A 341 -17.33 0.69 -3.71
CA ASN A 341 -15.93 0.31 -3.53
C ASN A 341 -15.11 1.54 -3.09
N SER A 342 -14.51 1.48 -1.90
CA SER A 342 -13.75 2.57 -1.28
C SER A 342 -12.54 3.02 -2.10
N ALA A 343 -11.93 2.12 -2.87
CA ALA A 343 -10.79 2.42 -3.74
C ALA A 343 -11.20 3.09 -5.07
N GLY A 344 -12.48 3.07 -5.42
CA GLY A 344 -13.03 3.72 -6.63
C GLY A 344 -12.74 2.98 -7.93
N ARG A 345 -12.57 1.65 -7.86
CA ARG A 345 -11.95 0.82 -8.92
C ARG A 345 -12.92 -0.16 -9.61
N THR A 346 -14.22 -0.03 -9.40
CA THR A 346 -15.22 -0.95 -9.95
C THR A 346 -16.33 -0.25 -10.75
N CYS A 347 -16.54 1.04 -10.52
CA CYS A 347 -17.59 1.84 -11.15
C CYS A 347 -17.16 3.29 -11.42
N GLU A 348 -18.02 4.04 -12.11
CA GLU A 348 -17.91 5.50 -12.24
C GLU A 348 -17.80 6.14 -10.84
N SER A 349 -16.88 7.10 -10.67
CA SER A 349 -16.69 7.83 -9.42
C SER A 349 -16.79 9.35 -9.63
N LEU A 350 -17.21 10.07 -8.60
CA LEU A 350 -17.28 11.54 -8.67
C LEU A 350 -15.89 12.16 -8.86
N VAL A 351 -14.88 11.65 -8.16
CA VAL A 351 -13.49 12.12 -8.33
C VAL A 351 -12.96 11.79 -9.73
N GLY A 352 -13.26 10.59 -10.26
CA GLY A 352 -12.89 10.18 -11.61
C GLY A 352 -13.49 11.09 -12.68
N ASN A 353 -14.76 11.43 -12.55
CA ASN A 353 -15.42 12.36 -13.45
C ASN A 353 -14.77 13.74 -13.47
N VAL A 354 -14.48 14.31 -12.29
CA VAL A 354 -13.85 15.64 -12.19
C VAL A 354 -12.45 15.63 -12.77
N VAL A 355 -11.64 14.61 -12.48
CA VAL A 355 -10.26 14.51 -13.00
C VAL A 355 -10.27 14.32 -14.52
N ALA A 356 -11.10 13.42 -15.05
CA ALA A 356 -11.21 13.21 -16.49
C ALA A 356 -11.76 14.45 -17.21
N ASP A 357 -12.73 15.17 -16.61
CA ASP A 357 -13.25 16.43 -17.15
C ASP A 357 -12.18 17.54 -17.15
N ALA A 358 -11.36 17.61 -16.10
CA ALA A 358 -10.24 18.52 -16.02
C ALA A 358 -9.25 18.26 -17.15
N MET A 359 -8.79 17.01 -17.31
CA MET A 359 -7.87 16.61 -18.38
C MET A 359 -8.43 16.95 -19.77
N ARG A 360 -9.68 16.56 -20.06
CA ARG A 360 -10.32 16.81 -21.36
C ARG A 360 -10.43 18.31 -21.64
N THR A 361 -10.98 19.07 -20.69
CA THR A 361 -11.33 20.49 -20.89
C THR A 361 -10.08 21.36 -20.97
N ARG A 362 -9.08 21.11 -20.13
CA ARG A 362 -7.82 21.86 -20.10
C ARG A 362 -6.99 21.64 -21.36
N ASN A 363 -7.06 20.44 -21.93
CA ASN A 363 -6.27 20.06 -23.10
C ASN A 363 -7.04 20.12 -24.42
N GLY A 364 -8.35 20.44 -24.39
CA GLY A 364 -9.17 20.64 -25.59
C GLY A 364 -9.33 19.38 -26.45
N THR A 365 -9.40 18.21 -25.83
CA THR A 365 -9.54 16.92 -26.54
C THR A 365 -10.99 16.47 -26.65
N ASP A 366 -11.29 15.57 -27.58
CA ASP A 366 -12.61 14.93 -27.69
C ASP A 366 -12.94 14.15 -26.43
N PHE A 367 -11.98 13.35 -25.97
CA PHE A 367 -12.14 12.42 -24.87
C PHE A 367 -10.99 12.53 -23.88
N ALA A 368 -11.22 12.09 -22.64
CA ALA A 368 -10.17 11.77 -21.71
C ALA A 368 -10.41 10.41 -21.03
N ILE A 369 -9.33 9.70 -20.75
CA ILE A 369 -9.33 8.43 -20.01
C ILE A 369 -8.18 8.44 -19.01
N THR A 370 -8.49 8.18 -17.74
CA THR A 370 -7.49 7.93 -16.69
C THR A 370 -7.85 6.66 -15.92
N ASN A 371 -6.85 5.90 -15.50
CA ASN A 371 -6.99 4.71 -14.68
C ASN A 371 -7.36 5.12 -13.24
N ALA A 372 -8.31 4.41 -12.62
CA ALA A 372 -8.77 4.64 -11.27
C ALA A 372 -7.68 4.42 -10.21
N GLY A 373 -6.68 3.58 -10.51
CA GLY A 373 -5.51 3.31 -9.68
C GLY A 373 -4.69 4.56 -9.40
N GLY A 374 -4.67 5.52 -10.33
CA GLY A 374 -4.05 6.83 -10.20
C GLY A 374 -4.76 7.79 -9.24
N LEU A 375 -6.00 7.50 -8.84
CA LEU A 375 -6.83 8.36 -7.99
C LEU A 375 -6.82 7.83 -6.55
N ARG A 376 -6.19 8.56 -5.62
CA ARG A 376 -5.80 7.99 -4.30
C ARG A 376 -6.61 8.50 -3.10
N ALA A 377 -7.43 9.53 -3.29
CA ALA A 377 -8.20 10.15 -2.22
C ALA A 377 -9.50 10.82 -2.70
N SER A 378 -10.26 11.31 -1.73
CA SER A 378 -11.39 12.22 -1.95
C SER A 378 -10.86 13.61 -2.30
N LEU A 379 -11.60 14.40 -3.08
CA LEU A 379 -11.18 15.74 -3.50
C LEU A 379 -11.60 16.85 -2.53
N THR A 380 -12.70 16.65 -1.80
CA THR A 380 -13.20 17.64 -0.83
C THR A 380 -12.62 17.36 0.54
N CYS A 381 -12.32 18.43 1.29
CA CYS A 381 -11.95 18.31 2.69
C CYS A 381 -12.99 17.55 3.52
N PRO A 382 -12.57 16.73 4.50
CA PRO A 382 -13.48 15.99 5.37
C PRO A 382 -14.31 16.94 6.23
N THR A 383 -15.47 16.47 6.70
CA THR A 383 -16.34 17.26 7.58
C THR A 383 -15.84 17.35 9.02
N VAL A 384 -14.92 16.46 9.40
CA VAL A 384 -14.26 16.43 10.70
C VAL A 384 -12.80 16.78 10.48
N ASP A 385 -12.32 17.77 11.24
CA ASP A 385 -10.92 18.20 11.25
C ASP A 385 -10.03 17.10 11.84
N ALA A 386 -8.93 16.79 11.15
CA ALA A 386 -7.84 16.01 11.72
C ALA A 386 -6.70 16.97 12.05
N ALA A 387 -6.44 17.18 13.34
CA ALA A 387 -5.39 18.08 13.80
C ALA A 387 -4.03 17.73 13.14
N GLY A 388 -3.52 18.66 12.33
CA GLY A 388 -2.27 18.49 11.58
C GLY A 388 -2.44 18.17 10.09
N ASP A 389 -3.66 17.97 9.59
CA ASP A 389 -3.94 17.89 8.17
C ASP A 389 -4.01 19.28 7.50
N PHE A 390 -4.18 19.30 6.18
CA PHE A 390 -4.23 20.51 5.36
C PHE A 390 -5.66 20.95 5.00
N CYS A 391 -6.64 20.53 5.79
CA CYS A 391 -8.05 20.84 5.61
C CYS A 391 -8.62 21.55 6.85
N PRO A 392 -9.30 22.69 6.68
CA PRO A 392 -10.00 23.29 7.80
C PRO A 392 -11.20 22.44 8.22
N ALA A 393 -11.49 22.39 9.52
CA ALA A 393 -12.79 21.95 10.05
C ALA A 393 -13.94 22.64 9.29
N TYR A 394 -14.83 21.89 8.66
CA TYR A 394 -15.89 22.51 7.86
C TYR A 394 -17.16 21.66 7.73
N THR A 395 -18.34 22.27 7.91
CA THR A 395 -19.64 21.61 7.71
C THR A 395 -20.76 22.65 7.48
N PRO A 396 -20.94 23.23 6.27
CA PRO A 396 -21.95 22.81 5.25
C PRO A 396 -21.54 23.16 3.78
N PRO A 397 -22.24 22.87 2.66
CA PRO A 397 -21.76 23.35 1.35
C PRO A 397 -21.63 24.89 1.27
N PRO A 398 -20.67 25.44 0.49
CA PRO A 398 -19.79 24.71 -0.42
C PRO A 398 -18.54 24.12 0.25
N PHE A 399 -18.31 22.81 0.06
CA PHE A 399 -17.18 22.04 0.58
C PHE A 399 -15.84 22.56 0.03
N VAL A 400 -14.87 22.80 0.90
CA VAL A 400 -13.55 23.34 0.53
C VAL A 400 -12.73 22.29 -0.23
N ILE A 401 -12.00 22.75 -1.26
CA ILE A 401 -10.96 21.99 -1.96
C ILE A 401 -9.66 22.77 -1.80
N THR A 402 -8.64 22.14 -1.21
CA THR A 402 -7.30 22.73 -1.03
C THR A 402 -6.29 22.12 -2.00
N ALA A 403 -5.12 22.76 -2.12
CA ALA A 403 -4.01 22.24 -2.91
C ALA A 403 -3.55 20.88 -2.38
N GLY A 404 -3.53 20.69 -1.07
CA GLY A 404 -3.23 19.39 -0.46
C GLY A 404 -4.23 18.30 -0.85
N GLN A 405 -5.53 18.61 -0.95
CA GLN A 405 -6.51 17.62 -1.42
C GLN A 405 -6.28 17.23 -2.89
N VAL A 406 -6.01 18.19 -3.77
CA VAL A 406 -5.64 17.93 -5.17
C VAL A 406 -4.43 16.98 -5.25
N LEU A 407 -3.37 17.26 -4.48
CA LEU A 407 -2.14 16.46 -4.46
C LEU A 407 -2.33 15.08 -3.81
N THR A 408 -3.29 14.93 -2.88
CA THR A 408 -3.62 13.63 -2.28
C THR A 408 -4.43 12.78 -3.25
N VAL A 409 -5.23 13.38 -4.13
CA VAL A 409 -5.92 12.64 -5.22
C VAL A 409 -4.89 12.15 -6.25
N LEU A 410 -3.91 12.97 -6.62
CA LEU A 410 -2.93 12.72 -7.69
C LEU A 410 -1.47 12.79 -7.18
N PRO A 411 -1.01 11.83 -6.35
CA PRO A 411 0.29 11.93 -5.68
C PRO A 411 1.50 11.59 -6.57
N PHE A 412 1.29 11.01 -7.74
CA PHE A 412 2.38 10.44 -8.55
C PHE A 412 3.15 11.47 -9.39
N GLY A 413 2.65 12.70 -9.53
CA GLY A 413 3.25 13.70 -10.42
C GLY A 413 3.13 13.36 -11.91
N ASN A 414 2.23 12.43 -12.27
CA ASN A 414 1.95 12.06 -13.66
C ASN A 414 1.58 13.28 -14.50
N GLU A 415 2.07 13.32 -15.73
CA GLU A 415 1.74 14.33 -16.72
C GLU A 415 0.48 13.93 -17.51
N SER A 416 -0.40 14.91 -17.78
CA SER A 416 -1.38 14.77 -18.84
C SER A 416 -0.66 14.67 -20.18
N VAL A 417 -1.04 13.71 -21.01
CA VAL A 417 -0.54 13.57 -22.38
C VAL A 417 -1.69 13.53 -23.35
N THR A 418 -1.51 14.15 -24.52
CA THR A 418 -2.52 14.14 -25.59
C THR A 418 -2.01 13.43 -26.83
N LEU A 419 -2.90 12.73 -27.52
CA LEU A 419 -2.61 12.07 -28.80
C LEU A 419 -3.85 12.01 -29.70
N THR A 420 -3.61 11.74 -30.98
CA THR A 420 -4.65 11.28 -31.90
C THR A 420 -4.72 9.76 -31.85
N ILE A 421 -5.94 9.24 -31.69
CA ILE A 421 -6.24 7.81 -31.59
C ILE A 421 -7.35 7.46 -32.60
N ASP A 422 -7.28 6.29 -33.22
CA ASP A 422 -8.41 5.80 -34.01
C ASP A 422 -9.49 5.12 -33.14
N GLY A 423 -10.64 4.81 -33.72
CA GLY A 423 -11.73 4.16 -32.97
C GLY A 423 -11.39 2.77 -32.44
N ALA A 424 -10.54 2.02 -33.13
CA ALA A 424 -10.13 0.67 -32.71
C ALA A 424 -9.17 0.75 -31.51
N GLU A 425 -8.20 1.65 -31.54
CA GLU A 425 -7.30 1.94 -30.42
C GLU A 425 -8.08 2.47 -29.20
N LEU A 426 -9.05 3.38 -29.40
CA LEU A 426 -9.94 3.84 -28.34
C LEU A 426 -10.70 2.66 -27.70
N LYS A 427 -11.20 1.74 -28.52
CA LYS A 427 -11.84 0.51 -28.02
C LYS A 427 -10.85 -0.31 -27.18
N THR A 428 -9.62 -0.48 -27.62
CA THR A 428 -8.59 -1.22 -26.86
C THR A 428 -8.34 -0.60 -25.48
N TYR A 429 -8.30 0.73 -25.36
CA TYR A 429 -8.19 1.41 -24.06
C TYR A 429 -9.38 1.09 -23.15
N LEU A 430 -10.60 1.19 -23.67
CA LEU A 430 -11.82 0.91 -22.91
C LEU A 430 -11.90 -0.57 -22.50
N GLU A 431 -11.51 -1.48 -23.40
CA GLU A 431 -11.45 -2.93 -23.16
C GLU A 431 -10.45 -3.28 -22.05
N ASN A 432 -9.25 -2.69 -22.06
CA ASN A 432 -8.29 -2.87 -20.97
C ASN A 432 -8.86 -2.36 -19.64
N GLY A 433 -9.51 -1.20 -19.67
CA GLY A 433 -10.10 -0.60 -18.48
C GLY A 433 -11.09 -1.51 -17.77
N VAL A 434 -11.88 -2.28 -18.50
CA VAL A 434 -12.85 -3.21 -17.90
C VAL A 434 -12.39 -4.66 -17.90
N SER A 435 -11.14 -4.98 -18.24
CA SER A 435 -10.68 -6.36 -18.46
C SER A 435 -10.64 -7.20 -17.18
N ALA A 436 -10.41 -6.57 -16.03
CA ALA A 436 -10.32 -7.24 -14.73
C ALA A 436 -11.70 -7.43 -14.05
N MET A 437 -12.74 -6.74 -14.51
CA MET A 437 -14.07 -6.80 -13.89
C MET A 437 -14.58 -8.26 -13.80
N PRO A 438 -15.24 -8.65 -12.70
CA PRO A 438 -15.64 -7.83 -11.54
C PRO A 438 -14.54 -7.61 -10.47
N ALA A 439 -13.31 -8.11 -10.69
CA ALA A 439 -12.24 -7.90 -9.72
C ALA A 439 -11.86 -6.41 -9.61
N VAL A 440 -11.51 -5.99 -8.40
CA VAL A 440 -11.04 -4.64 -8.10
C VAL A 440 -9.67 -4.45 -8.73
N SER A 441 -9.52 -3.48 -9.63
CA SER A 441 -8.23 -3.23 -10.31
C SER A 441 -8.00 -1.75 -10.59
N GLY A 442 -6.75 -1.31 -10.43
CA GLY A 442 -6.34 0.06 -10.72
C GLY A 442 -6.62 0.47 -12.17
N ARG A 443 -6.60 -0.49 -13.10
CA ARG A 443 -6.84 -0.24 -14.52
C ARG A 443 -8.24 0.29 -14.85
N TYR A 444 -9.21 0.26 -13.93
CA TYR A 444 -10.58 0.70 -14.24
C TYR A 444 -10.62 2.11 -14.87
N ALA A 445 -11.24 2.25 -16.03
CA ALA A 445 -11.23 3.49 -16.80
C ALA A 445 -12.28 4.50 -16.29
N GLN A 446 -11.81 5.61 -15.73
CA GLN A 446 -12.63 6.82 -15.54
C GLN A 446 -12.54 7.68 -16.80
N VAL A 447 -13.69 8.09 -17.35
CA VAL A 447 -13.77 8.67 -18.70
C VAL A 447 -14.46 10.03 -18.73
N SER A 448 -14.18 10.79 -19.77
CA SER A 448 -14.82 12.08 -20.04
C SER A 448 -15.04 12.27 -21.54
N GLY A 449 -16.19 12.84 -21.92
CA GLY A 449 -16.54 13.21 -23.30
C GLY A 449 -17.26 12.09 -24.06
N LEU A 450 -17.25 10.88 -23.50
CA LEU A 450 -17.96 9.71 -23.98
C LEU A 450 -18.68 9.01 -22.83
N CYS A 451 -19.65 8.17 -23.20
CA CYS A 451 -20.13 7.09 -22.37
C CYS A 451 -19.93 5.77 -23.10
N PHE A 452 -19.60 4.70 -22.40
CA PHE A 452 -19.45 3.37 -23.00
C PHE A 452 -20.21 2.30 -22.22
N THR A 453 -20.63 1.27 -22.96
CA THR A 453 -21.32 0.10 -22.42
C THR A 453 -20.44 -1.12 -22.61
N TYR A 454 -20.38 -1.98 -21.60
CA TYR A 454 -19.63 -3.23 -21.65
C TYR A 454 -20.43 -4.41 -21.09
N ASP A 455 -20.30 -5.59 -21.70
CA ASP A 455 -20.85 -6.86 -21.20
C ASP A 455 -19.79 -7.57 -20.35
N ILE A 456 -20.01 -7.66 -19.04
CA ILE A 456 -19.08 -8.29 -18.09
C ILE A 456 -18.96 -9.81 -18.28
N SER A 457 -19.96 -10.44 -18.91
CA SER A 457 -19.95 -11.87 -19.19
C SER A 457 -19.09 -12.24 -20.41
N ALA A 458 -18.76 -11.27 -21.26
CA ALA A 458 -17.86 -11.47 -22.38
C ALA A 458 -16.39 -11.63 -21.92
N ALA A 459 -15.61 -12.33 -22.75
CA ALA A 459 -14.19 -12.53 -22.51
C ALA A 459 -13.45 -11.17 -22.45
N PRO A 460 -12.46 -10.99 -21.55
CA PRO A 460 -11.60 -9.81 -21.56
C PRO A 460 -11.06 -9.49 -22.95
N GLY A 461 -11.10 -8.22 -23.35
CA GLY A 461 -10.75 -7.78 -24.72
C GLY A 461 -11.92 -7.80 -25.72
N SER A 462 -13.09 -8.32 -25.33
CA SER A 462 -14.33 -8.32 -26.13
C SER A 462 -15.56 -7.87 -25.33
N ARG A 463 -15.36 -7.08 -24.27
CA ARG A 463 -16.42 -6.63 -23.36
C ARG A 463 -17.12 -5.38 -23.84
N VAL A 464 -16.44 -4.44 -24.49
CA VAL A 464 -17.02 -3.16 -24.91
C VAL A 464 -17.97 -3.38 -26.09
N VAL A 465 -19.25 -3.16 -25.85
CA VAL A 465 -20.33 -3.37 -26.84
C VAL A 465 -20.71 -2.11 -27.61
N GLY A 466 -20.36 -0.93 -27.10
CA GLY A 466 -20.59 0.33 -27.80
C GLY A 466 -20.20 1.56 -26.99
N ALA A 467 -20.10 2.70 -27.67
CA ALA A 467 -19.85 3.99 -27.05
C ALA A 467 -20.61 5.10 -27.78
N VAL A 468 -20.96 6.15 -27.05
CA VAL A 468 -21.62 7.36 -27.55
C VAL A 468 -20.89 8.59 -27.02
N ARG A 469 -20.95 9.71 -27.74
CA ARG A 469 -20.50 10.98 -27.19
C ARG A 469 -21.39 11.39 -26.02
N GLN A 470 -20.78 11.94 -24.98
CA GLN A 470 -21.53 12.55 -23.89
C GLN A 470 -22.14 13.87 -24.39
N ALA A 471 -23.44 14.08 -24.17
CA ALA A 471 -24.11 15.32 -24.52
C ALA A 471 -23.71 16.46 -23.56
N ALA A 472 -23.97 17.70 -23.95
CA ALA A 472 -23.62 18.88 -23.16
C ALA A 472 -24.33 18.96 -21.81
N ASP A 473 -25.50 18.31 -21.68
CA ASP A 473 -26.24 18.17 -20.42
C ASP A 473 -25.72 17.02 -19.53
N GLY A 474 -24.67 16.32 -19.98
CA GLY A 474 -24.06 15.19 -19.29
C GLY A 474 -24.69 13.83 -19.60
N SER A 475 -25.77 13.79 -20.39
CA SER A 475 -26.45 12.52 -20.72
C SER A 475 -25.69 11.70 -21.76
N CYS A 476 -25.86 10.38 -21.71
CA CYS A 476 -25.28 9.43 -22.66
C CYS A 476 -26.17 9.26 -23.90
N THR A 477 -26.58 10.37 -24.51
CA THR A 477 -27.54 10.40 -25.64
C THR A 477 -26.95 11.02 -26.91
N GLY A 478 -25.66 11.33 -26.92
CA GLY A 478 -24.99 11.88 -28.09
C GLY A 478 -24.84 10.89 -29.24
N ALA A 479 -24.17 11.33 -30.30
CA ALA A 479 -23.93 10.50 -31.47
C ALA A 479 -23.07 9.27 -31.12
N ALA A 480 -23.34 8.15 -31.81
CA ALA A 480 -22.52 6.95 -31.70
C ALA A 480 -21.05 7.25 -32.04
N ILE A 481 -20.14 6.67 -31.26
CA ILE A 481 -18.70 6.69 -31.52
C ILE A 481 -18.39 5.47 -32.38
N ASP A 482 -17.75 5.71 -33.52
CA ASP A 482 -17.27 4.64 -34.40
C ASP A 482 -15.99 4.06 -33.80
N LEU A 483 -16.09 2.83 -33.30
CA LEU A 483 -14.98 2.09 -32.67
C LEU A 483 -14.18 1.25 -33.68
N THR A 484 -14.15 1.66 -34.95
CA THR A 484 -13.32 1.06 -36.00
C THR A 484 -12.13 1.96 -36.32
N ALA A 485 -11.13 1.41 -37.02
CA ALA A 485 -9.94 2.16 -37.47
C ALA A 485 -10.24 3.23 -38.54
N ALA A 486 -11.49 3.37 -38.99
CA ALA A 486 -11.89 4.38 -39.99
C ALA A 486 -12.12 5.78 -39.37
N SER A 487 -12.27 5.85 -38.04
CA SER A 487 -12.52 7.09 -37.31
C SER A 487 -11.24 7.62 -36.64
N SER A 488 -11.25 8.88 -36.25
CA SER A 488 -10.13 9.52 -35.57
C SER A 488 -10.63 10.51 -34.52
N TYR A 489 -9.99 10.48 -33.35
CA TYR A 489 -10.34 11.28 -32.18
C TYR A 489 -9.09 11.82 -31.50
N THR A 490 -9.24 12.90 -30.74
CA THR A 490 -8.21 13.38 -29.82
C THR A 490 -8.47 12.86 -28.40
N LEU A 491 -7.46 12.29 -27.76
CA LEU A 491 -7.54 11.72 -26.43
C LEU A 491 -6.56 12.43 -25.49
N ALA A 492 -7.01 12.77 -24.28
CA ALA A 492 -6.15 13.05 -23.14
C ALA A 492 -6.06 11.82 -22.24
N THR A 493 -4.87 11.42 -21.87
CA THR A 493 -4.61 10.37 -20.87
C THR A 493 -3.43 10.78 -20.01
N ASN A 494 -2.89 9.89 -19.19
CA ASN A 494 -1.68 10.15 -18.41
C ASN A 494 -0.48 9.41 -18.98
N ASP A 495 0.72 9.96 -18.73
CA ASP A 495 2.01 9.41 -19.14
C ASP A 495 2.25 7.96 -18.69
N PHE A 496 1.86 7.60 -17.47
CA PHE A 496 1.91 6.22 -16.95
C PHE A 496 1.15 5.24 -17.85
N MET A 497 -0.12 5.53 -18.16
CA MET A 497 -0.92 4.71 -19.07
C MET A 497 -0.37 4.72 -20.49
N ALA A 498 0.12 5.87 -20.96
CA ALA A 498 0.70 5.99 -22.30
C ALA A 498 2.00 5.17 -22.45
N ALA A 499 2.74 4.98 -21.37
CA ALA A 499 3.94 4.13 -21.29
C ALA A 499 3.61 2.64 -21.16
N GLY A 500 2.34 2.28 -20.94
CA GLY A 500 1.87 0.90 -20.83
C GLY A 500 1.55 0.43 -19.41
N GLY A 501 1.60 1.34 -18.43
CA GLY A 501 1.17 1.07 -17.07
C GLY A 501 -0.26 0.54 -17.02
N ASP A 502 -0.57 -0.29 -16.03
CA ASP A 502 -1.86 -1.00 -15.87
C ASP A 502 -2.23 -1.89 -17.09
N GLY A 503 -1.26 -2.23 -17.95
CA GLY A 503 -1.46 -3.03 -19.16
C GLY A 503 -2.11 -2.27 -20.32
N TYR A 504 -2.13 -0.93 -20.27
CA TYR A 504 -2.63 -0.11 -21.37
C TYR A 504 -1.71 -0.18 -22.61
N PRO A 505 -2.20 0.14 -23.82
CA PRO A 505 -1.35 0.19 -25.01
C PRO A 505 -0.25 1.24 -24.90
N VAL A 506 0.97 0.87 -25.31
CA VAL A 506 2.10 1.81 -25.36
C VAL A 506 1.94 2.77 -26.55
N VAL A 507 1.84 4.06 -26.27
CA VAL A 507 1.60 5.12 -27.28
C VAL A 507 2.53 6.33 -27.13
N THR A 508 3.53 6.26 -26.24
CA THR A 508 4.49 7.36 -25.94
C THR A 508 5.14 8.00 -27.16
N SER A 509 5.38 7.24 -28.23
CA SER A 509 6.00 7.78 -29.46
C SER A 509 5.12 8.77 -30.24
N ARG A 510 3.83 8.87 -29.90
CA ARG A 510 2.85 9.75 -30.57
C ARG A 510 2.22 10.77 -29.63
N THR A 511 2.61 10.81 -28.35
CA THR A 511 2.02 11.72 -27.38
C THR A 511 2.66 13.10 -27.41
N THR A 512 1.90 14.10 -27.00
CA THR A 512 2.40 15.43 -26.62
C THR A 512 2.18 15.61 -25.13
N THR A 513 3.27 15.78 -24.38
CA THR A 513 3.24 16.13 -22.95
C THR A 513 2.56 17.48 -22.72
N ARG A 514 1.75 17.56 -21.67
CA ARG A 514 1.02 18.75 -21.23
C ARG A 514 1.41 19.11 -19.81
N ALA A 515 0.48 19.68 -19.05
CA ALA A 515 0.69 19.99 -17.65
C ALA A 515 0.66 18.71 -16.79
N VAL A 516 1.21 18.79 -15.59
CA VAL A 516 1.01 17.77 -14.55
C VAL A 516 -0.50 17.65 -14.26
N MET A 517 -1.00 16.43 -14.06
CA MET A 517 -2.44 16.19 -13.88
C MET A 517 -3.03 16.98 -12.69
N ASP A 518 -2.25 17.19 -11.63
CA ASP A 518 -2.66 17.97 -10.46
C ASP A 518 -2.92 19.44 -10.80
N GLN A 519 -2.15 20.03 -11.72
CA GLN A 519 -2.32 21.38 -12.25
C GLN A 519 -3.53 21.48 -13.17
N ASP A 520 -3.80 20.44 -13.96
CA ASP A 520 -5.04 20.37 -14.75
C ASP A 520 -6.27 20.34 -13.83
N LEU A 521 -6.25 19.50 -12.79
CA LEU A 521 -7.31 19.41 -11.79
C LEU A 521 -7.49 20.74 -11.04
N ALA A 522 -6.41 21.31 -10.50
CA ALA A 522 -6.46 22.57 -9.78
C ALA A 522 -6.98 23.71 -10.67
N GLY A 523 -6.47 23.83 -11.89
CA GLY A 523 -6.92 24.83 -12.85
C GLY A 523 -8.39 24.67 -13.23
N TYR A 524 -8.88 23.45 -13.39
CA TYR A 524 -10.29 23.17 -13.63
C TYR A 524 -11.17 23.57 -12.43
N VAL A 525 -10.77 23.20 -11.21
CA VAL A 525 -11.50 23.56 -9.98
C VAL A 525 -11.58 25.07 -9.81
N THR A 526 -10.46 25.79 -9.99
CA THR A 526 -10.43 27.26 -9.91
C THR A 526 -11.34 27.90 -10.94
N ALA A 527 -11.38 27.40 -12.17
CA ALA A 527 -12.19 27.97 -13.25
C ALA A 527 -13.70 27.70 -13.09
N ASN A 528 -14.09 26.64 -12.38
CA ASN A 528 -15.47 26.17 -12.31
C ASN A 528 -16.06 26.15 -10.89
N SER A 529 -15.40 26.77 -9.91
CA SER A 529 -15.85 26.78 -8.51
C SER A 529 -17.14 27.62 -8.34
N PRO A 530 -18.15 27.14 -7.58
CA PRO A 530 -18.20 25.81 -6.96
C PRO A 530 -18.57 24.71 -7.97
N ILE A 531 -17.81 23.61 -7.98
CA ILE A 531 -18.11 22.45 -8.84
C ILE A 531 -19.24 21.60 -8.25
N SER A 532 -19.96 20.88 -9.09
CA SER A 532 -21.09 20.03 -8.67
C SER A 532 -21.17 18.75 -9.51
N PRO A 533 -20.17 17.85 -9.41
CA PRO A 533 -20.15 16.63 -10.23
C PRO A 533 -21.32 15.70 -9.90
N ALA A 534 -21.67 14.84 -10.86
CA ALA A 534 -22.67 13.81 -10.70
C ALA A 534 -22.19 12.50 -11.32
N ILE A 535 -22.74 11.38 -10.85
CA ILE A 535 -22.68 10.10 -11.56
C ILE A 535 -23.65 10.20 -12.74
N GLN A 536 -23.16 9.98 -13.95
CA GLN A 536 -23.85 10.26 -15.21
C GLN A 536 -24.06 9.00 -16.08
N GLY A 537 -23.61 7.83 -15.62
CA GLY A 537 -23.64 6.60 -16.39
C GLY A 537 -22.56 6.55 -17.47
N ARG A 538 -21.41 7.18 -17.24
CA ARG A 538 -20.30 7.25 -18.23
C ARG A 538 -19.72 5.86 -18.55
N SER A 539 -19.86 4.92 -17.62
CA SER A 539 -19.53 3.51 -17.80
C SER A 539 -20.73 2.65 -17.38
N ALA A 540 -21.33 1.93 -18.33
CA ALA A 540 -22.51 1.10 -18.10
C ALA A 540 -22.17 -0.39 -18.23
N CYS A 541 -22.28 -1.13 -17.13
CA CYS A 541 -22.17 -2.58 -17.15
C CYS A 541 -23.51 -3.21 -17.55
N VAL A 542 -23.47 -4.15 -18.49
CA VAL A 542 -24.55 -5.08 -18.77
C VAL A 542 -24.08 -6.51 -18.57
N THR A 543 -25.02 -7.44 -18.39
CA THR A 543 -24.70 -8.86 -18.37
C THR A 543 -25.77 -9.64 -19.12
N THR A 544 -25.32 -10.55 -19.97
CA THR A 544 -26.19 -11.56 -20.61
C THR A 544 -25.95 -12.96 -20.03
N GLY A 545 -25.01 -13.08 -19.08
CA GLY A 545 -24.57 -14.34 -18.47
C GLY A 545 -24.76 -14.39 -16.94
N ALA A 546 -24.07 -15.35 -16.30
CA ALA A 546 -24.20 -15.58 -14.86
C ALA A 546 -23.43 -14.56 -13.99
N THR A 547 -22.39 -13.91 -14.54
CA THR A 547 -21.63 -12.88 -13.83
C THR A 547 -22.48 -11.62 -13.68
N ALA A 548 -22.75 -11.22 -12.44
CA ALA A 548 -23.51 -10.01 -12.17
C ALA A 548 -22.66 -8.75 -12.36
N CYS A 549 -23.28 -7.68 -12.86
CA CYS A 549 -22.68 -6.35 -12.80
C CYS A 549 -22.60 -5.85 -11.36
N PRO A 550 -21.59 -5.03 -11.02
CA PRO A 550 -21.61 -4.28 -9.77
C PRO A 550 -22.91 -3.47 -9.65
N ILE A 551 -23.46 -3.44 -8.44
CA ILE A 551 -24.71 -2.74 -8.16
C ILE A 551 -24.35 -1.29 -7.78
N VAL A 552 -24.91 -0.34 -8.52
CA VAL A 552 -24.80 1.08 -8.17
C VAL A 552 -25.55 1.30 -6.86
N THR A 553 -24.82 1.72 -5.82
CA THR A 553 -25.34 2.14 -4.53
C THR A 553 -25.68 3.63 -4.59
N PRO A 554 -26.96 4.02 -4.41
CA PRO A 554 -27.40 5.42 -4.52
C PRO A 554 -26.72 6.39 -3.56
#